data_AF-A4N777-F1
#
_entry.id   AF-A4N777-F1
#
_cell.length_a   1.000
_cell.length_b   1.000
_cell.length_c   1.000
_cell.angle_alpha   90.00
_cell.angle_beta   90.00
_cell.angle_gamma   90.00
#
_symmetry.space_group_name_H-M   'P 1'
#
loop_
_entity.id
_entity.type
_entity.pdbx_description
1 polymer ?
#
loop_
_entity_poly.entity_id
_entity_poly.type
_entity_poly.pdbx_seq_one_letter_code
_entity_poly.pdbx_strand_id
1 'polypeptide(L)' 'MPHRIPYFEFDTKAYEDLSVFADAIPKLTGIGVQISESWVRDKLGIPEPQEG' A
#
# COMPACT_ATOMS: atom_id res chain seq x y z
N MET A 1 -4.58 33.09 4.98
CA MET A 1 -4.11 33.14 3.58
C MET A 1 -3.53 31.76 3.27
N PRO A 2 -4.04 31.00 2.29
CA PRO A 2 -3.53 29.66 2.03
C PRO A 2 -2.20 29.77 1.28
N HIS A 3 -1.16 29.17 1.84
CA HIS A 3 0.19 29.19 1.29
C HIS A 3 0.20 28.43 -0.05
N ARG A 4 0.34 29.15 -1.17
CA ARG A 4 0.47 28.59 -2.53
C ARG A 4 1.92 28.27 -2.85
N ILE A 5 2.56 27.47 -2.01
CA ILE A 5 3.95 27.06 -2.18
C ILE A 5 3.93 25.52 -2.25
N PRO A 6 4.53 24.89 -3.26
CA PRO A 6 4.63 23.43 -3.30
C PRO A 6 5.40 22.94 -2.07
N TYR A 7 4.84 21.95 -1.37
CA TYR A 7 5.48 21.27 -0.26
C TYR A 7 6.03 19.94 -0.75
N PHE A 8 7.26 19.66 -0.34
CA PHE A 8 7.86 18.35 -0.54
C PHE A 8 7.76 17.59 0.78
N GLU A 9 7.09 16.44 0.75
CA GLU A 9 6.87 15.59 1.92
C GLU A 9 7.43 14.20 1.62
N PHE A 10 8.15 13.64 2.60
CA PHE A 10 8.56 12.25 2.56
C PHE A 10 7.47 11.39 3.20
N ASP A 11 7.10 10.32 2.50
CA ASP A 11 6.35 9.25 3.13
C ASP A 11 7.27 8.49 4.09
N THR A 12 7.08 8.72 5.39
CA THR A 12 7.89 8.12 6.46
C THR A 12 7.25 6.87 7.05
N LYS A 13 6.17 6.36 6.43
CA LYS A 13 5.53 5.12 6.89
C LYS A 13 6.51 3.96 6.78
N ALA A 14 6.55 3.15 7.84
CA ALA A 14 7.22 1.87 7.81
C ALA A 14 6.35 0.90 7.01
N TYR A 15 6.76 0.62 5.78
CA TYR A 15 6.13 -0.40 4.95
C TYR A 15 6.62 -1.78 5.37
N GLU A 16 5.70 -2.74 5.36
CA GLU A 16 6.07 -4.13 5.62
C GLU A 16 6.81 -4.71 4.39
N ASP A 17 7.66 -5.71 4.63
CA ASP A 17 8.52 -6.27 3.58
C ASP A 17 7.69 -6.89 2.44
N LEU A 18 7.89 -6.39 1.23
CA LEU A 18 7.20 -6.85 0.03
C LEU A 18 7.38 -8.35 -0.22
N SER A 19 8.54 -8.90 0.14
CA SER A 19 8.85 -10.33 0.00
C SER A 19 8.00 -11.17 0.94
N VAL A 20 7.81 -10.71 2.18
CA VAL A 20 6.98 -11.40 3.18
C VAL A 20 5.53 -11.44 2.71
N PHE A 21 5.02 -10.34 2.16
CA PHE A 21 3.67 -10.24 1.65
C PHE A 21 3.46 -11.07 0.37
N ALA A 22 4.43 -11.07 -0.54
CA ALA A 22 4.40 -11.87 -1.76
C ALA A 22 4.33 -13.38 -1.46
N ASP A 23 4.99 -13.83 -0.40
CA ASP A 23 4.94 -15.23 0.04
C ASP A 23 3.71 -15.58 0.88
N ALA A 24 3.25 -14.67 1.73
CA ALA A 24 2.17 -14.93 2.69
C ALA A 24 0.78 -14.76 2.08
N ILE A 25 0.54 -13.73 1.27
CA ILE A 25 -0.79 -13.44 0.71
C ILE A 25 -1.33 -14.60 -0.12
N PRO A 26 -0.57 -15.20 -1.08
CA PRO A 26 -1.07 -16.33 -1.85
C PRO A 26 -1.39 -17.56 -1.00
N LYS A 27 -0.64 -17.78 0.09
CA LYS A 27 -0.88 -18.89 1.02
C LYS A 27 -2.16 -18.67 1.83
N LEU A 28 -2.40 -17.43 2.27
CA LEU A 28 -3.58 -17.06 3.04
C LEU A 28 -4.85 -17.06 2.18
N THR A 29 -4.80 -16.56 0.94
CA THR A 29 -5.93 -16.66 0.01
C THR A 29 -6.19 -18.11 -0.41
N GLY A 30 -5.15 -18.94 -0.53
CA GLY A 30 -5.27 -20.37 -0.82
C GLY A 30 -6.00 -21.19 0.24
N ILE A 31 -5.99 -20.75 1.50
CA ILE A 31 -6.74 -21.38 2.60
C ILE A 31 -8.13 -20.74 2.84
N GLY A 32 -8.54 -19.80 1.99
CA GLY A 32 -9.88 -19.17 2.02
C GLY A 32 -9.95 -17.83 2.74
N VAL A 33 -8.83 -17.25 3.18
CA VAL A 33 -8.84 -15.89 3.76
C VAL A 33 -9.15 -14.89 2.65
N GLN A 34 -10.19 -14.07 2.85
CA GLN A 34 -10.54 -12.98 1.94
C GLN A 34 -9.71 -11.75 2.30
N ILE A 35 -8.71 -11.43 1.49
CA ILE A 35 -7.87 -10.24 1.63
C ILE A 35 -8.22 -9.29 0.48
N SER A 36 -8.57 -8.04 0.78
CA SER A 36 -8.85 -7.05 -0.26
C SER A 36 -7.56 -6.48 -0.85
N GLU A 37 -7.56 -6.24 -2.16
CA GLU A 37 -6.40 -5.64 -2.86
C GLU A 37 -6.05 -4.26 -2.28
N SER A 38 -7.06 -3.46 -1.93
CA SER A 38 -6.86 -2.14 -1.30
C SER A 38 -6.09 -2.20 0.02
N TRP A 39 -6.32 -3.25 0.82
CA TRP A 39 -5.62 -3.45 2.09
C TRP A 39 -4.16 -3.86 1.87
N VAL A 40 -3.91 -4.71 0.88
CA VAL A 40 -2.54 -5.11 0.48
C VAL A 40 -1.75 -3.90 -0.01
N ARG A 41 -2.38 -3.07 -0.84
CA ARG A 41 -1.76 -1.85 -1.38
C ARG A 41 -1.44 -0.83 -0.29
N ASP A 42 -2.35 -0.61 0.66
CA ASP A 42 -2.11 0.25 1.82
C ASP A 42 -0.92 -0.23 2.66
N LYS A 43 -0.83 -1.55 2.90
CA LYS A 43 0.26 -2.17 3.65
C LYS A 43 1.62 -2.13 2.97
N LEU A 44 1.64 -2.14 1.63
CA LEU A 44 2.86 -2.09 0.82
C LEU A 44 3.20 -0.68 0.32
N GLY A 45 2.37 0.32 0.59
CA GLY A 45 2.58 1.68 0.11
C GLY A 45 2.43 1.84 -1.39
N ILE A 46 1.70 0.93 -2.04
CA ILE A 46 1.47 0.98 -3.47
C ILE A 46 0.33 1.97 -3.72
N PRO A 47 0.59 3.10 -4.41
CA PRO A 47 -0.46 4.06 -4.70
C PRO A 47 -1.50 3.45 -5.63
N GLU A 48 -2.77 3.78 -5.38
CA GLU A 48 -3.85 3.48 -6.30
C GLU A 48 -3.62 4.21 -7.63
N PRO A 49 -3.94 3.58 -8.78
CA PRO A 49 -3.90 4.27 -10.05
C PRO A 49 -4.88 5.45 -10.01
N GLN A 50 -4.38 6.66 -10.24
CA GLN A 50 -5.23 7.83 -10.47
C GLN A 50 -5.86 7.68 -11.86
N GLU A 51 -7.20 7.62 -11.96
CA GLU A 51 -7.87 7.77 -13.25
C GLU A 51 -7.53 9.15 -13.84
N GLY A 52 -7.08 9.15 -15.10
CA GLY A 52 -6.62 10.34 -15.83
C GLY A 52 -7.73 11.07 -16.57
#